data_AF-A0A2D8HT98-F1
#
_entry.id   AF-A0A2D8HT98-F1
#
_cell.length_a   1.000
_cell.length_b   1.000
_cell.length_c   1.000
_cell.angle_alpha   90.00
_cell.angle_beta   90.00
_cell.angle_gamma   90.00
#
_symmetry.space_group_name_H-M   'P 1'
#
loop_
_entity.id
_entity.type
_entity.pdbx_description
1 polymer ?
#
loop_
_entity_poly.entity_id
_entity_poly.type
_entity_poly.pdbx_seq_one_letter_code
_entity_poly.pdbx_strand_id
1 'polypeptide(L)'
;MNQLSSRQIWVTLLKRDLRIAARRRSDALNPLLFLLMVVTLFPLGIGPGPDILARIAPGIIWVAALLASLLGLERLFRDDFQDGTLEQLCLLPQPLAFTVTAKMAVHWLLSGLPLVILSPVLALLLSLPLQGWWALALTLLL
;
A
#
# COMPACT_ATOMS: atom_id res chain seq x y z
N MET A 1 22.12 -23.00 20.09
CA MET A 1 21.08 -22.30 19.30
C MET A 1 21.78 -21.22 18.50
N ASN A 2 21.84 -21.33 17.16
CA ASN A 2 22.47 -20.31 16.32
C ASN A 2 21.80 -18.96 16.59
N GLN A 3 22.57 -17.96 17.03
CA GLN A 3 22.05 -16.61 17.18
C GLN A 3 21.76 -16.06 15.79
N LEU A 4 20.49 -16.12 15.38
CA LEU A 4 20.02 -15.49 14.14
C LEU A 4 20.24 -13.98 14.25
N SER A 5 20.93 -13.41 13.26
CA SER A 5 21.16 -11.97 13.20
C SER A 5 19.82 -11.24 13.04
N SER A 6 19.66 -10.05 13.65
CA SER A 6 18.46 -9.21 13.52
C SER A 6 18.03 -9.03 12.05
N ARG A 7 19.00 -8.87 11.15
CA ARG A 7 18.75 -8.76 9.70
C ARG A 7 18.12 -10.03 9.11
N GLN A 8 18.54 -11.20 9.55
CA GLN A 8 17.99 -12.48 9.09
C GLN A 8 16.55 -12.65 9.55
N ILE A 9 16.25 -12.27 10.79
CA ILE A 9 14.88 -12.30 11.33
C ILE A 9 13.98 -11.38 10.50
N TRP A 10 14.41 -10.14 10.25
CA TRP A 10 13.65 -9.17 9.46
C TRP A 10 13.35 -9.67 8.04
N VAL A 11 14.35 -10.18 7.33
CA VAL A 11 14.18 -10.73 5.98
C VAL A 11 13.27 -11.97 5.99
N THR A 12 13.34 -12.78 7.05
CA THR A 12 12.48 -13.97 7.18
C THR A 12 11.02 -13.57 7.37
N LEU A 13 10.76 -12.58 8.23
CA LEU A 13 9.42 -12.02 8.44
C LEU A 13 8.87 -11.41 7.16
N LEU A 14 9.67 -10.58 6.47
CA LEU A 14 9.27 -9.98 5.20
C LEU A 14 8.88 -11.04 4.15
N LYS A 15 9.71 -12.08 4.00
CA LYS A 15 9.43 -13.19 3.06
C LYS A 15 8.20 -14.00 3.46
N ARG A 16 8.00 -14.24 4.76
CA ARG A 16 6.83 -14.94 5.29
C ARG A 16 5.56 -14.17 4.94
N ASP A 17 5.52 -12.89 5.26
CA ASP A 17 4.33 -12.06 5.10
C ASP A 17 4.02 -11.80 3.62
N LEU A 18 5.03 -11.58 2.77
CA LEU A 18 4.84 -11.52 1.32
C LEU A 18 4.28 -12.83 0.75
N ARG A 19 4.73 -13.99 1.26
CA ARG A 19 4.22 -15.31 0.82
C ARG A 19 2.77 -15.52 1.27
N ILE A 20 2.41 -15.07 2.47
CA ILE A 20 1.03 -15.13 2.98
C ILE A 20 0.13 -14.23 2.11
N ALA A 21 0.54 -12.99 1.88
CA ALA A 21 -0.19 -12.04 1.02
C ALA A 21 -0.36 -12.56 -0.41
N ALA A 22 0.68 -13.18 -0.99
CA ALA A 22 0.60 -13.77 -2.33
C ALA A 22 -0.41 -14.93 -2.43
N ARG A 23 -0.67 -15.64 -1.33
CA ARG A 23 -1.70 -16.68 -1.25
C ARG A 23 -3.11 -16.09 -1.10
N ARG A 24 -3.23 -14.93 -0.46
CA ARG A 24 -4.49 -14.20 -0.28
C ARG A 24 -4.62 -13.07 -1.30
N ARG A 25 -4.69 -13.44 -2.58
CA ARG A 25 -4.74 -12.47 -3.69
C ARG A 25 -5.90 -11.47 -3.57
N SER A 26 -7.03 -11.89 -2.99
CA SER A 26 -8.17 -11.00 -2.69
C SER A 26 -7.76 -9.79 -1.86
N ASP A 27 -6.85 -9.98 -0.91
CA ASP A 27 -6.49 -8.97 0.07
C ASP A 27 -5.55 -7.92 -0.54
N ALA A 28 -4.72 -8.34 -1.51
CA ALA A 28 -3.92 -7.44 -2.31
C ALA A 28 -4.73 -6.74 -3.43
N LEU A 29 -5.70 -7.43 -4.02
CA LEU A 29 -6.52 -6.89 -5.12
C LEU A 29 -7.56 -5.88 -4.64
N ASN A 30 -8.16 -6.08 -3.47
CA ASN A 30 -9.26 -5.25 -3.00
C ASN A 30 -8.91 -3.75 -2.88
N PRO A 31 -7.76 -3.35 -2.28
CA PRO A 31 -7.32 -1.95 -2.27
C PRO A 31 -7.10 -1.36 -3.66
N LEU A 32 -6.56 -2.16 -4.61
CA LEU A 32 -6.30 -1.72 -5.98
C LEU A 32 -7.59 -1.50 -6.76
N LEU A 33 -8.55 -2.41 -6.61
CA LEU A 33 -9.88 -2.27 -7.20
C LEU A 33 -10.61 -1.07 -6.61
N PHE A 34 -10.52 -0.87 -5.30
CA PHE A 34 -11.09 0.30 -4.63
C PHE A 34 -10.53 1.61 -5.19
N LEU A 35 -9.20 1.72 -5.30
CA LEU A 35 -8.55 2.88 -5.90
C LEU A 35 -9.03 3.11 -7.33
N LEU A 36 -9.03 2.06 -8.16
CA LEU A 36 -9.42 2.16 -9.56
C LEU A 36 -10.89 2.61 -9.69
N MET A 37 -11.79 2.08 -8.85
CA MET A 37 -13.18 2.52 -8.78
C MET A 37 -13.27 4.01 -8.42
N VAL A 38 -12.58 4.46 -7.37
CA VAL A 38 -12.60 5.88 -6.97
C VAL A 38 -12.11 6.77 -8.11
N VAL A 39 -10.93 6.49 -8.67
CA VAL A 39 -10.30 7.35 -9.69
C VAL A 39 -11.08 7.36 -11.00
N THR A 40 -11.80 6.28 -11.34
CA THR A 40 -12.69 6.22 -12.51
C THR A 40 -14.05 6.89 -12.29
N LEU A 41 -14.59 6.82 -11.07
CA LEU A 41 -15.88 7.43 -10.73
C LEU A 41 -15.82 8.96 -10.73
N PHE A 42 -14.68 9.55 -10.39
CA PHE A 42 -14.54 11.02 -10.33
C PHE A 42 -14.78 11.71 -11.69
N PRO A 43 -14.10 11.34 -12.79
CA PRO A 43 -14.39 11.85 -14.13
C PRO A 43 -15.84 11.65 -14.56
N LEU A 44 -16.45 10.52 -14.20
CA LEU A 44 -17.84 10.21 -14.53
C LEU A 44 -18.84 11.07 -13.74
N GLY A 45 -18.56 11.37 -12.49
CA GLY A 45 -19.44 12.15 -11.61
C GLY A 45 -19.34 13.66 -11.83
N ILE A 46 -18.14 14.18 -12.11
CA ILE A 46 -17.89 15.63 -12.28
C ILE A 46 -17.99 16.05 -13.76
N GLY A 47 -17.78 15.12 -14.69
CA GLY A 47 -17.73 15.36 -16.13
C GLY A 47 -16.29 15.49 -16.66
N PRO A 48 -16.09 15.32 -17.98
CA PRO A 48 -14.76 15.17 -18.60
C PRO A 48 -13.99 16.49 -18.79
N GLY A 49 -14.23 17.52 -17.98
CA GLY A 49 -13.57 18.83 -18.10
C GLY A 49 -12.09 18.74 -17.67
N PRO A 50 -11.12 18.80 -18.59
CA PRO A 50 -9.71 18.51 -18.29
C PRO A 50 -9.11 19.51 -17.29
N ASP A 51 -9.51 20.79 -17.35
CA ASP A 51 -9.04 21.81 -16.42
C ASP A 51 -9.50 21.57 -14.98
N ILE A 52 -10.73 21.09 -14.81
CA ILE A 52 -11.28 20.77 -13.49
C ILE A 52 -10.60 19.51 -12.97
N LEU A 53 -10.54 18.45 -13.79
CA LEU A 53 -9.90 17.17 -13.44
C LEU A 53 -8.44 17.37 -13.01
N ALA A 54 -7.64 18.10 -13.79
CA ALA A 54 -6.24 18.34 -13.47
C ALA A 54 -6.04 19.07 -12.13
N ARG A 55 -6.94 20.01 -11.79
CA ARG A 55 -6.89 20.76 -10.52
C ARG A 55 -7.20 19.89 -9.31
N ILE A 56 -8.14 18.95 -9.43
CA ILE A 56 -8.56 18.08 -8.32
C ILE A 56 -7.79 16.76 -8.26
N ALA A 57 -7.06 16.40 -9.33
CA ALA A 57 -6.38 15.12 -9.47
C ALA A 57 -5.44 14.79 -8.30
N PRO A 58 -4.55 15.69 -7.83
CA PRO A 58 -3.64 15.38 -6.74
C PRO A 58 -4.39 15.02 -5.46
N GLY A 59 -5.47 15.76 -5.15
CA GLY A 59 -6.32 15.51 -3.99
C GLY A 59 -7.06 14.17 -4.09
N ILE A 60 -7.65 13.88 -5.25
CA ILE A 60 -8.34 12.60 -5.49
C ILE A 60 -7.39 11.43 -5.32
N ILE A 61 -6.21 11.49 -5.94
CA ILE A 61 -5.26 10.37 -5.91
C ILE A 61 -4.78 10.12 -4.47
N TRP A 62 -4.46 11.17 -3.72
CA TRP A 62 -4.04 11.02 -2.32
C TRP A 62 -5.15 10.49 -1.42
N VAL A 63 -6.37 11.00 -1.56
CA VAL A 63 -7.53 10.50 -0.80
C VAL A 63 -7.76 9.02 -1.13
N ALA A 64 -7.77 8.67 -2.42
CA ALA A 64 -7.98 7.29 -2.85
C ALA A 64 -6.86 6.36 -2.37
N ALA A 65 -5.60 6.80 -2.42
CA ALA A 65 -4.43 6.06 -1.93
C ALA A 65 -4.50 5.82 -0.41
N LEU A 66 -4.83 6.85 0.37
CA LEU A 66 -4.96 6.75 1.82
C LEU A 66 -6.11 5.83 2.23
N LEU A 67 -7.27 5.95 1.59
CA LEU A 67 -8.42 5.08 1.83
C LEU A 67 -8.12 3.63 1.43
N ALA A 68 -7.45 3.41 0.29
CA ALA A 68 -7.00 2.08 -0.11
C ALA A 68 -6.00 1.49 0.91
N SER A 69 -5.06 2.30 1.41
CA SER A 69 -4.10 1.89 2.43
C SER A 69 -4.77 1.51 3.75
N LEU A 70 -5.83 2.22 4.15
CA LEU A 70 -6.59 1.93 5.37
C LEU A 70 -7.20 0.52 5.34
N LEU A 71 -7.68 0.06 4.17
CA LEU A 71 -8.24 -1.29 4.00
C LEU A 71 -7.22 -2.40 4.29
N GLY A 72 -5.95 -2.19 3.93
CA GLY A 72 -4.88 -3.15 4.21
C GLY A 72 -4.39 -3.09 5.66
N LEU A 73 -4.42 -1.89 6.26
CA LEU A 73 -3.89 -1.66 7.60
C LEU A 73 -4.68 -2.42 8.69
N GLU A 74 -6.00 -2.53 8.55
CA GLU A 74 -6.85 -3.22 9.54
C GLU A 74 -6.50 -4.70 9.74
N ARG A 75 -5.90 -5.34 8.74
CA ARG A 75 -5.56 -6.77 8.76
C ARG A 75 -4.13 -7.03 9.19
N LEU A 76 -3.27 -6.01 9.16
CA LEU A 76 -1.82 -6.14 9.33
C LEU A 76 -1.40 -6.89 10.60
N PHE A 77 -2.16 -6.70 11.69
CA PHE A 77 -1.95 -7.35 12.99
C PHE A 77 -3.13 -8.21 13.44
N ARG A 78 -4.31 -8.01 12.87
CA ARG A 78 -5.52 -8.75 13.25
C ARG A 78 -5.36 -10.23 12.96
N ASP A 79 -4.81 -10.57 11.79
CA ASP A 79 -4.65 -11.96 11.37
C ASP A 79 -3.61 -12.67 12.24
N ASP A 80 -2.49 -12.01 12.52
CA ASP A 80 -1.44 -12.51 13.42
C ASP A 80 -1.94 -12.67 14.86
N PHE A 81 -2.89 -11.83 15.30
CA PHE A 81 -3.51 -11.98 16.63
C PHE A 81 -4.47 -13.17 16.68
N GLN A 82 -5.21 -13.42 15.60
CA GLN A 82 -6.18 -14.51 15.54
C GLN A 82 -5.53 -15.90 15.50
N ASP A 83 -4.33 -16.02 14.91
CA ASP A 83 -3.63 -17.31 14.78
C ASP A 83 -2.53 -17.53 15.84
N GLY A 84 -2.37 -16.61 16.80
CA GLY A 84 -1.39 -16.71 17.87
C GLY A 84 0.04 -16.30 17.47
N THR A 85 0.24 -15.83 16.24
CA THR A 85 1.54 -15.40 15.73
C THR A 85 2.04 -14.15 16.43
N LEU A 86 1.14 -13.22 16.80
CA LEU A 86 1.52 -11.95 17.43
C LEU A 86 2.22 -12.20 18.77
N GLU A 87 1.72 -13.15 19.55
CA GLU A 87 2.30 -13.59 20.82
C GLU A 87 3.70 -14.19 20.59
N GLN A 88 3.88 -14.98 19.54
CA GLN A 88 5.21 -15.50 19.18
C GLN A 88 6.18 -14.39 18.78
N LEU A 89 5.70 -13.37 18.05
CA LEU A 89 6.52 -12.20 17.70
C LEU A 89 6.93 -11.39 18.94
N CYS A 90 6.08 -11.32 19.97
CA CYS A 90 6.39 -10.68 21.25
C CYS A 90 7.45 -11.42 22.07
N LEU A 91 7.62 -12.73 21.85
CA LEU A 91 8.64 -13.55 22.52
C LEU A 91 10.01 -13.53 21.81
N LEU A 92 10.10 -12.92 20.63
CA LEU A 92 11.37 -12.82 19.92
C LEU A 92 12.36 -11.94 20.71
N PRO A 93 13.67 -12.25 20.67
CA PRO A 93 14.71 -11.47 21.34
C PRO A 93 15.05 -10.15 20.59
N GLN A 94 14.06 -9.54 19.92
CA GLN A 94 14.21 -8.31 19.13
C GLN A 94 13.14 -7.30 19.57
N PRO A 95 13.43 -5.99 19.51
CA PRO A 95 12.44 -4.97 19.80
C PRO A 95 11.22 -5.10 18.88
N LEU A 96 10.00 -5.03 19.44
CA LEU A 96 8.76 -5.12 18.66
C LEU A 96 8.69 -4.09 17.53
N ALA A 97 9.18 -2.87 17.77
CA ALA A 97 9.26 -1.83 16.75
C ALA A 97 10.04 -2.29 15.51
N PHE A 98 11.13 -3.04 15.69
CA PHE A 98 11.90 -3.58 14.58
C PHE A 98 11.10 -4.60 13.76
N THR A 99 10.39 -5.51 14.43
CA THR A 99 9.49 -6.49 13.81
C THR A 99 8.37 -5.81 13.02
N VAL A 100 7.79 -4.73 13.58
CA VAL A 100 6.73 -3.95 12.94
C VAL A 100 7.20 -3.30 11.63
N THR A 101 8.46 -2.86 11.53
CA THR A 101 8.96 -2.29 10.27
C THR A 101 8.90 -3.29 9.10
N ALA A 102 9.09 -4.59 9.35
CA ALA A 102 8.95 -5.60 8.30
C ALA A 102 7.50 -5.69 7.80
N LYS A 103 6.53 -5.64 8.72
CA LYS A 103 5.10 -5.61 8.39
C LYS A 103 4.72 -4.35 7.62
N MET A 104 5.20 -3.18 8.05
CA MET A 104 4.99 -1.92 7.34
C MET A 104 5.56 -1.97 5.91
N ALA A 105 6.75 -2.55 5.74
CA ALA A 105 7.35 -2.73 4.42
C ALA A 105 6.52 -3.64 3.52
N VAL A 106 5.96 -4.75 4.05
CA VAL A 106 5.03 -5.60 3.28
C VAL A 106 3.78 -4.83 2.89
N HIS A 107 3.17 -4.09 3.82
CA HIS A 107 2.00 -3.25 3.53
C HIS A 107 2.27 -2.24 2.42
N TRP A 108 3.39 -1.52 2.50
CA TRP A 108 3.81 -0.56 1.47
C TRP A 108 4.08 -1.23 0.12
N LEU A 109 4.72 -2.42 0.09
CA LEU A 109 4.95 -3.17 -1.14
C LEU A 109 3.66 -3.67 -1.80
N LEU A 110 2.63 -3.97 -1.02
CA LEU A 110 1.36 -4.49 -1.53
C LEU A 110 0.38 -3.40 -1.93
N SER A 111 0.44 -2.23 -1.29
CA SER A 111 -0.46 -1.11 -1.55
C SER A 111 0.24 0.04 -2.26
N GLY A 112 1.26 0.64 -1.66
CA GLY A 112 2.01 1.78 -2.19
C GLY A 112 2.73 1.50 -3.52
N LEU A 113 3.47 0.40 -3.63
CA LEU A 113 4.24 0.12 -4.85
C LEU A 113 3.35 -0.03 -6.10
N PRO A 114 2.24 -0.80 -6.08
CA PRO A 114 1.29 -0.81 -7.18
C PRO A 114 0.71 0.58 -7.51
N LEU A 115 0.49 1.45 -6.52
CA LEU A 115 0.04 2.83 -6.75
C LEU A 115 1.06 3.65 -7.52
N VAL A 116 2.34 3.56 -7.13
CA VAL A 116 3.44 4.24 -7.83
C VAL A 116 3.50 3.75 -9.28
N ILE A 117 3.37 2.44 -9.51
CA ILE A 117 3.36 1.84 -10.85
C ILE A 117 2.14 2.30 -11.67
N LEU A 118 0.98 2.41 -11.03
CA LEU A 118 -0.26 2.88 -11.67
C LEU A 118 -0.30 4.40 -11.87
N SER A 119 0.56 5.16 -11.21
CA SER A 119 0.54 6.62 -11.22
C SER A 119 0.53 7.25 -12.63
N PRO A 120 1.21 6.73 -13.67
CA PRO A 120 1.09 7.25 -15.04
C PRO A 120 -0.32 7.08 -15.62
N VAL A 121 -0.97 5.95 -15.34
CA VAL A 121 -2.35 5.68 -15.78
C VAL A 121 -3.32 6.62 -15.07
N LEU A 122 -3.15 6.85 -13.77
CA LEU A 122 -3.97 7.79 -13.00
C LEU A 122 -3.78 9.23 -13.50
N ALA A 123 -2.54 9.61 -13.81
CA ALA A 123 -2.22 10.94 -14.34
C ALA A 123 -2.85 11.19 -15.71
N LEU A 124 -2.86 10.18 -16.59
CA LEU A 124 -3.58 10.23 -17.86
C LEU A 124 -5.08 10.37 -17.65
N LEU A 125 -5.68 9.53 -16.80
CA LEU A 125 -7.12 9.51 -16.57
C LEU A 125 -7.64 10.86 -16.04
N LEU A 126 -6.83 11.52 -15.22
CA LEU A 126 -7.18 12.79 -14.59
C LEU A 126 -6.59 14.01 -15.31
N SER A 127 -6.12 13.85 -16.55
CA SER A 127 -5.61 14.93 -17.39
C SER A 127 -4.49 15.76 -16.76
N LEU A 128 -3.61 15.15 -15.96
CA LEU A 128 -2.50 15.83 -15.30
C LEU A 128 -1.41 16.24 -16.31
N PRO A 129 -0.85 17.46 -16.21
CA PRO A 129 0.28 17.89 -17.04
C PRO A 129 1.52 17.05 -16.71
N LEU A 130 2.38 16.82 -17.71
CA LEU A 130 3.60 16.00 -17.61
C LEU A 130 4.50 16.33 -16.41
N GLN A 131 4.58 17.60 -16.01
CA GLN A 131 5.35 18.00 -14.84
C GLN A 131 4.81 17.38 -13.53
N GLY A 132 3.50 17.20 -13.43
CA GLY A 132 2.82 16.62 -12.28
C GLY A 132 3.01 15.11 -12.16
N TRP A 133 3.43 14.42 -13.22
CA TRP A 133 3.58 12.95 -13.20
C TRP A 133 4.73 12.52 -12.28
N TRP A 134 5.88 13.20 -12.38
CA TRP A 134 7.01 12.92 -11.51
C TRP A 134 6.74 13.31 -10.07
N ALA A 135 6.09 14.46 -9.85
CA ALA A 135 5.68 14.85 -8.51
C ALA A 135 4.72 13.81 -7.90
N LEU A 136 3.74 13.32 -8.66
CA LEU A 136 2.83 12.28 -8.21
C LEU A 136 3.57 10.98 -7.85
N ALA A 137 4.41 10.47 -8.77
CA ALA A 137 5.14 9.23 -8.55
C ALA A 137 6.08 9.31 -7.33
N LEU A 138 6.80 10.44 -7.17
CA LEU A 138 7.73 10.64 -6.06
C LEU A 138 6.98 10.81 -4.72
N THR A 139 5.88 11.56 -4.71
CA THR A 139 5.12 11.78 -3.48
C THR A 139 4.41 10.51 -3.00
N LEU A 140 4.01 9.61 -3.90
CA LEU A 140 3.47 8.28 -3.54
C LEU A 140 4.57 7.28 -3.10
N LEU A 141 5.81 7.49 -3.55
CA LEU A 141 6.94 6.61 -3.23
C LEU A 141 7.56 6.94 -1.87
N LEU A 142 7.54 8.21 -1.47
CA LEU A 142 8.02 8.72 -0.17
C LEU A 142 7.02 8.44 0.96
#